data_AF-A0A842CJQ4-F1
#
_entry.id   AF-A0A842CJQ4-F1
#
_cell.length_a   1.000
_cell.length_b   1.000
_cell.length_c   1.000
_cell.angle_alpha   90.00
_cell.angle_beta   90.00
_cell.angle_gamma   90.00
#
_symmetry.space_group_name_H-M   'P 1'
#
loop_
_entity.id
_entity.type
_entity.pdbx_description
1 polymer ?
#
loop_
_entity_poly.entity_id
_entity_poly.type
_entity_poly.pdbx_seq_one_letter_code
_entity_poly.pdbx_strand_id
1 'polypeptide(L)'
;MEMYYKRLIEGTAIPAIIHNMEYYLISMPVFEDGSMDCWERINLKELQNKLAIYKLVTSIPDGKNINIHGLGTYAIHSAKWQHTPKTYYEYVYKNVQNMNHEMINLFNETKEQQRKWEAHNVAWSTGATPYKVAGEFGYDLIDGSSTSVFYHSEGKMILTSIVIYEDGTFFLEETKTTHSLDEIEKMLSSGVLVSKVSGEFTMVIPNFATLSVSGDYQTSSYSKFKEIKDLAAKVTKSKTSLEICRESYYHYLVHPSEITRESLRKAYEAVPEHQRIYLGDMDARDTDYRRIIYNPNEKREV
;
A
#
# COMPACT_ATOMS: atom_id res chain seq x y z
N MET A 1 -30.05 0.08 -24.04
CA MET A 1 -29.77 -0.26 -22.63
C MET A 1 -28.35 -0.78 -22.59
N GLU A 2 -27.46 -0.08 -21.89
CA GLU A 2 -26.08 -0.51 -21.69
C GLU A 2 -26.00 -1.32 -20.39
N MET A 3 -25.26 -2.43 -20.41
CA MET A 3 -25.11 -3.34 -19.27
C MET A 3 -23.67 -3.80 -19.18
N TYR A 4 -23.21 -4.11 -17.97
CA TYR A 4 -21.90 -4.73 -17.73
C TYR A 4 -22.03 -5.81 -16.65
N TYR A 5 -21.10 -6.75 -16.63
CA TYR A 5 -20.92 -7.69 -15.53
C TYR A 5 -19.49 -7.56 -15.00
N LYS A 6 -19.27 -7.96 -13.74
CA LYS A 6 -17.93 -8.05 -13.14
C LYS A 6 -17.52 -9.51 -13.07
N ARG A 7 -16.24 -9.79 -13.31
CA ARG A 7 -15.64 -11.11 -13.17
C ARG A 7 -14.55 -11.05 -12.10
N LEU A 8 -14.57 -12.02 -11.19
CA LEU A 8 -13.46 -12.25 -10.27
C LEU A 8 -12.39 -13.07 -10.99
N ILE A 9 -11.14 -12.63 -10.85
CA ILE A 9 -9.97 -13.27 -11.44
C ILE A 9 -8.96 -13.41 -10.31
N GLU A 10 -8.55 -14.64 -10.02
CA GLU A 10 -7.59 -14.88 -8.96
C GLU A 10 -6.19 -14.42 -9.36
N GLY A 11 -5.39 -14.07 -8.37
CA GLY A 11 -4.07 -13.54 -8.60
C GLY A 11 -3.16 -13.65 -7.39
N THR A 12 -1.93 -13.24 -7.59
CA THR A 12 -0.90 -13.10 -6.58
C THR A 12 -0.29 -11.71 -6.69
N ALA A 13 0.56 -11.35 -5.72
CA ALA A 13 1.31 -10.11 -5.77
C ALA A 13 2.82 -10.41 -5.74
N ILE A 14 3.57 -9.75 -6.61
CA ILE A 14 5.02 -9.91 -6.72
C ILE A 14 5.72 -8.55 -6.69
N PRO A 15 6.94 -8.46 -6.14
CA PRO A 15 7.68 -7.21 -6.14
C PRO A 15 8.04 -6.77 -7.57
N ALA A 16 7.82 -5.49 -7.87
CA ALA A 16 8.26 -4.82 -9.10
C ALA A 16 8.75 -3.41 -8.81
N ILE A 17 9.63 -2.87 -9.66
CA ILE A 17 10.08 -1.48 -9.55
C ILE A 17 9.61 -0.70 -10.77
N ILE A 18 8.82 0.34 -10.53
CA ILE A 18 8.47 1.33 -11.54
C ILE A 18 9.48 2.47 -11.50
N HIS A 19 10.01 2.82 -12.66
CA HIS A 19 10.90 3.97 -12.82
C HIS A 19 10.14 5.10 -13.51
N ASN A 20 9.88 6.17 -12.75
CA ASN A 20 9.21 7.37 -13.21
C ASN A 20 9.83 8.59 -12.54
N MET A 21 10.95 9.06 -13.09
CA MET A 21 11.91 10.00 -12.47
C MET A 21 12.63 9.42 -11.25
N GLU A 22 11.86 8.88 -10.30
CA GLU A 22 12.33 8.14 -9.13
C GLU A 22 11.96 6.65 -9.27
N TYR A 23 12.48 5.82 -8.36
CA TYR A 23 12.19 4.38 -8.33
C TYR A 23 11.17 4.05 -7.24
N TYR A 24 10.11 3.35 -7.61
CA TYR A 24 9.01 3.00 -6.73
C TYR A 24 8.86 1.48 -6.68
N LEU A 25 9.05 0.91 -5.50
CA LEU A 25 8.73 -0.49 -5.24
C LEU A 25 7.22 -0.63 -5.08
N ILE A 26 6.64 -1.51 -5.89
CA ILE A 26 5.23 -1.86 -5.82
C ILE A 26 5.08 -3.36 -5.56
N SER A 27 4.01 -3.72 -4.86
CA SER A 27 3.51 -5.09 -4.87
C SER A 27 2.61 -5.22 -6.10
N MET A 28 3.19 -5.64 -7.22
CA MET A 28 2.52 -5.72 -8.51
C MET A 28 1.55 -6.92 -8.51
N PRO A 29 0.23 -6.69 -8.61
CA PRO A 29 -0.71 -7.79 -8.75
C PRO A 29 -0.56 -8.43 -10.13
N VAL A 30 -0.60 -9.76 -10.15
CA VAL A 30 -0.51 -10.61 -11.34
C VAL A 30 -1.64 -11.63 -11.25
N PHE A 31 -2.44 -11.74 -12.31
CA PHE A 31 -3.66 -12.55 -12.32
C PHE A 31 -3.52 -13.80 -13.18
N GLU A 32 -4.41 -14.78 -12.97
CA GLU A 32 -4.44 -16.05 -13.72
C GLU A 32 -4.66 -15.88 -15.22
N ASP A 33 -5.29 -14.77 -15.64
CA ASP A 33 -5.46 -14.42 -17.05
C ASP A 33 -4.20 -13.73 -17.63
N GLY A 34 -3.11 -13.63 -16.87
CA GLY A 34 -1.88 -12.99 -17.31
C GLY A 34 -1.97 -11.47 -17.41
N SER A 35 -3.06 -10.86 -16.93
CA SER A 35 -3.10 -9.42 -16.67
C SER A 35 -2.32 -9.08 -15.39
N MET A 36 -1.84 -7.84 -15.31
CA MET A 36 -1.11 -7.32 -14.15
C MET A 36 -1.24 -5.80 -14.11
N ASP A 37 -0.92 -5.19 -12.96
CA ASP A 37 -1.02 -3.74 -12.78
C ASP A 37 0.29 -3.09 -12.38
N CYS A 38 0.78 -2.22 -13.25
CA CYS A 38 2.01 -1.46 -13.08
C CYS A 38 1.74 0.04 -13.26
N TRP A 39 0.77 0.54 -12.50
CA TRP A 39 0.08 1.85 -12.62
C TRP A 39 -0.85 1.98 -13.83
N GLU A 40 -0.98 0.88 -14.55
CA GLU A 40 -1.94 0.64 -15.62
C GLU A 40 -2.01 -0.88 -15.80
N ARG A 41 -3.20 -1.36 -16.16
CA ARG A 41 -3.43 -2.75 -16.50
C ARG A 41 -2.68 -3.07 -17.78
N ILE A 42 -1.85 -4.10 -17.73
CA ILE A 42 -1.12 -4.62 -18.88
C ILE A 42 -1.25 -6.13 -19.01
N ASN A 43 -0.83 -6.68 -20.14
CA ASN A 43 -0.65 -8.12 -20.36
C ASN A 43 0.84 -8.52 -20.45
N LEU A 44 1.09 -9.84 -20.58
CA LEU A 44 2.45 -10.40 -20.73
C LEU A 44 3.25 -9.77 -21.88
N LYS A 45 2.64 -9.45 -23.02
CA LYS A 45 3.36 -8.84 -24.15
C LYS A 45 3.78 -7.41 -23.83
N GLU A 46 2.91 -6.65 -23.18
CA GLU A 46 3.19 -5.28 -22.75
C GLU A 46 4.22 -5.23 -21.62
N LEU A 47 4.27 -6.25 -20.76
CA LEU A 47 5.34 -6.39 -19.76
C LEU A 47 6.72 -6.42 -20.42
N GLN A 48 6.88 -7.18 -21.51
CA GLN A 48 8.14 -7.23 -22.27
C GLN A 48 8.53 -5.84 -22.78
N ASN A 49 7.55 -5.10 -23.30
CA ASN A 49 7.78 -3.73 -23.77
C ASN A 49 8.20 -2.79 -22.63
N LYS A 50 7.51 -2.83 -21.49
CA LYS A 50 7.83 -1.98 -20.33
C LYS A 50 9.21 -2.24 -19.76
N LEU A 51 9.62 -3.50 -19.73
CA LEU A 51 10.98 -3.91 -19.37
C LEU A 51 12.01 -3.38 -20.38
N ALA A 52 11.71 -3.46 -21.68
CA ALA A 52 12.60 -2.99 -22.74
C ALA A 52 12.79 -1.46 -22.76
N ILE A 53 11.76 -0.69 -22.38
CA ILE A 53 11.82 0.78 -22.31
C ILE A 53 12.19 1.31 -20.92
N TYR A 54 12.60 0.45 -19.98
CA TYR A 54 13.03 0.82 -18.63
C TYR A 54 11.99 1.59 -17.80
N LYS A 55 10.69 1.41 -18.10
CA LYS A 55 9.60 1.89 -17.21
C LYS A 55 9.37 0.93 -16.04
N LEU A 56 9.58 -0.36 -16.26
CA LEU A 56 9.70 -1.36 -15.21
C LEU A 56 11.14 -1.86 -15.21
N VAL A 57 11.81 -1.82 -14.06
CA VAL A 57 13.23 -2.15 -13.93
C VAL A 57 13.45 -3.29 -12.95
N THR A 58 14.52 -4.04 -13.15
CA THR A 58 14.89 -5.18 -12.27
C THR A 58 16.07 -4.85 -11.36
N SER A 59 16.61 -3.64 -11.48
CA SER A 59 17.73 -3.13 -10.70
C SER A 59 17.70 -1.62 -10.62
N ILE A 60 18.14 -1.08 -9.48
CA ILE A 60 18.39 0.35 -9.28
C ILE A 60 19.91 0.53 -9.14
N PRO A 61 20.51 1.55 -9.78
CA PRO A 61 21.92 1.87 -9.58
C PRO A 61 22.25 2.25 -8.13
N ASP A 62 23.45 1.89 -7.68
CA ASP A 62 23.95 2.33 -6.37
C ASP A 62 23.98 3.87 -6.28
N GLY A 63 23.72 4.39 -5.08
CA GLY A 63 23.61 5.82 -4.79
C GLY A 63 22.25 6.44 -5.16
N LYS A 64 21.29 5.66 -5.69
CA LYS A 64 19.92 6.10 -5.93
C LYS A 64 18.98 5.67 -4.82
N ASN A 65 17.80 6.29 -4.81
CA ASN A 65 16.76 6.02 -3.82
C ASN A 65 15.74 5.00 -4.34
N ILE A 66 15.23 4.17 -3.44
CA ILE A 66 14.03 3.37 -3.62
C ILE A 66 12.91 3.87 -2.70
N ASN A 67 11.74 4.10 -3.28
CA ASN A 67 10.56 4.55 -2.56
C ASN A 67 9.64 3.36 -2.30
N ILE A 68 9.26 3.16 -1.05
CA ILE A 68 8.34 2.10 -0.63
C ILE A 68 7.12 2.78 0.00
N HIS A 69 5.98 2.65 -0.66
CA HIS A 69 4.75 3.32 -0.24
C HIS A 69 4.38 2.97 1.21
N GLY A 70 4.07 3.98 2.03
CA GLY A 70 3.72 3.81 3.43
C GLY A 70 4.89 3.43 4.36
N LEU A 71 6.12 3.35 3.85
CA LEU A 71 7.32 3.13 4.68
C LEU A 71 8.30 4.29 4.57
N GLY A 72 8.74 4.62 3.37
CA GLY A 72 9.68 5.72 3.19
C GLY A 72 10.54 5.65 1.93
N THR A 73 11.61 6.43 1.95
CA THR A 73 12.60 6.57 0.89
C THR A 73 13.95 6.12 1.43
N TYR A 74 14.60 5.19 0.72
CA TYR A 74 15.83 4.54 1.17
C TYR A 74 16.94 4.73 0.13
N ALA A 75 18.07 5.28 0.55
CA ALA A 75 19.26 5.38 -0.28
C ALA A 75 19.96 4.01 -0.36
N ILE A 76 20.23 3.54 -1.57
CA ILE A 76 20.89 2.26 -1.84
C ILE A 76 22.40 2.47 -1.87
N HIS A 77 23.14 1.81 -0.97
CA HIS A 77 24.60 1.82 -0.95
C HIS A 77 25.18 0.68 -1.78
N SER A 78 24.53 -0.49 -1.71
CA SER A 78 24.86 -1.64 -2.54
C SER A 78 23.64 -2.56 -2.68
N ALA A 79 23.56 -3.28 -3.80
CA ALA A 79 22.43 -4.15 -4.08
C ALA A 79 22.84 -5.47 -4.74
N LYS A 80 22.20 -6.55 -4.31
CA LYS A 80 22.21 -7.86 -4.98
C LYS A 80 20.81 -8.14 -5.54
N TRP A 81 20.63 -7.80 -6.80
CA TRP A 81 19.40 -8.07 -7.56
C TRP A 81 19.36 -9.54 -8.02
N GLN A 82 18.19 -10.17 -7.93
CA GLN A 82 18.01 -11.57 -8.32
C GLN A 82 17.65 -11.74 -9.79
N HIS A 83 17.22 -10.66 -10.47
CA HIS A 83 16.68 -10.74 -11.81
C HIS A 83 17.33 -9.79 -12.81
N THR A 84 17.45 -10.27 -14.03
CA THR A 84 17.59 -9.47 -15.25
C THR A 84 16.20 -9.24 -15.86
N PRO A 85 16.01 -8.32 -16.82
CA PRO A 85 14.73 -8.16 -17.51
C PRO A 85 14.18 -9.48 -18.08
N LYS A 86 15.06 -10.33 -18.64
CA LYS A 86 14.67 -11.64 -19.18
C LYS A 86 14.20 -12.59 -18.07
N THR A 87 14.99 -12.76 -17.01
CA THR A 87 14.64 -13.71 -15.93
C THR A 87 13.47 -13.21 -15.09
N TYR A 88 13.26 -11.89 -14.98
CA TYR A 88 12.07 -11.33 -14.35
C TYR A 88 10.82 -11.62 -15.16
N TYR A 89 10.86 -11.47 -16.49
CA TYR A 89 9.75 -11.88 -17.35
C TYR A 89 9.42 -13.36 -17.17
N GLU A 90 10.44 -14.24 -17.16
CA GLU A 90 10.26 -15.67 -16.92
C GLU A 90 9.67 -15.95 -15.52
N TYR A 91 10.07 -15.20 -14.50
CA TYR A 91 9.49 -15.27 -13.16
C TYR A 91 8.00 -14.88 -13.15
N VAL A 92 7.61 -13.77 -13.79
CA VAL A 92 6.19 -13.38 -13.90
C VAL A 92 5.41 -14.42 -14.69
N TYR A 93 5.93 -14.86 -15.83
CA TYR A 93 5.31 -15.88 -16.67
C TYR A 93 5.04 -17.16 -15.88
N LYS A 94 6.01 -17.61 -15.07
CA LYS A 94 5.85 -18.80 -14.22
C LYS A 94 4.80 -18.62 -13.13
N ASN A 95 4.66 -17.42 -12.56
CA ASN A 95 3.57 -17.15 -11.61
C ASN A 95 2.20 -17.26 -12.27
N VAL A 96 2.02 -16.71 -13.49
CA VAL A 96 0.79 -16.88 -14.27
C VAL A 96 0.55 -18.36 -14.56
N GLN A 97 1.57 -19.09 -15.02
CA GLN A 97 1.46 -20.51 -15.33
C GLN A 97 1.09 -21.37 -14.12
N ASN A 98 1.59 -21.04 -12.93
CA ASN A 98 1.25 -21.78 -11.71
C ASN A 98 -0.24 -21.62 -11.33
N MET A 99 -0.85 -20.49 -11.67
CA MET A 99 -2.29 -20.26 -11.45
C MET A 99 -3.13 -20.81 -12.63
N ASN A 100 -2.63 -20.66 -13.85
CA ASN A 100 -3.25 -21.07 -15.10
C ASN A 100 -2.31 -21.98 -15.90
N HIS A 101 -2.33 -23.27 -15.57
CA HIS A 101 -1.39 -24.26 -16.11
C HIS A 101 -1.46 -24.39 -17.64
N GLU A 102 -2.65 -24.22 -18.21
CA GLU A 102 -2.88 -24.32 -19.65
C GLU A 102 -2.58 -23.03 -20.41
N MET A 103 -2.38 -21.90 -19.70
CA MET A 103 -2.16 -20.57 -20.28
C MET A 103 -3.24 -20.17 -21.29
N ILE A 104 -4.50 -20.53 -20.99
CA ILE A 104 -5.67 -20.20 -21.82
C ILE A 104 -6.41 -18.97 -21.30
N ASN A 105 -7.26 -18.37 -22.14
CA ASN A 105 -8.06 -17.18 -21.77
C ASN A 105 -7.22 -16.01 -21.28
N LEU A 106 -5.99 -15.87 -21.80
CA LEU A 106 -5.12 -14.78 -21.42
C LEU A 106 -5.70 -13.43 -21.86
N PHE A 107 -5.63 -12.47 -20.96
CA PHE A 107 -6.03 -11.10 -21.18
C PHE A 107 -5.23 -10.48 -22.32
N ASN A 108 -5.95 -9.93 -23.28
CA ASN A 108 -5.38 -9.16 -24.37
C ASN A 108 -6.43 -8.14 -24.84
N GLU A 109 -6.02 -6.90 -25.07
CA GLU A 109 -6.91 -5.88 -25.60
C GLU A 109 -6.86 -5.87 -27.12
N THR A 110 -8.03 -5.80 -27.74
CA THR A 110 -8.15 -5.59 -29.19
C THR A 110 -7.77 -4.15 -29.55
N LYS A 111 -7.34 -3.92 -30.79
CA LYS A 111 -7.06 -2.56 -31.30
C LYS A 111 -8.26 -1.63 -31.22
N GLU A 112 -9.48 -2.17 -31.32
CA GLU A 112 -10.71 -1.38 -31.20
C GLU A 112 -10.95 -0.92 -29.75
N GLN A 113 -10.71 -1.80 -28.77
CA GLN A 113 -10.77 -1.44 -27.36
C GLN A 113 -9.72 -0.38 -27.01
N GLN A 114 -8.48 -0.55 -27.47
CA GLN A 114 -7.41 0.43 -27.25
C GLN A 114 -7.80 1.81 -27.78
N ARG A 115 -8.27 1.90 -29.04
CA ARG A 115 -8.73 3.17 -29.63
C ARG A 115 -9.90 3.78 -28.85
N LYS A 116 -10.82 2.97 -28.35
CA LYS A 116 -11.94 3.44 -27.53
C LYS A 116 -11.44 4.08 -26.24
N TRP A 117 -10.51 3.44 -25.54
CA TRP A 117 -9.96 3.94 -24.28
C TRP A 117 -9.09 5.19 -24.49
N GLU A 118 -8.29 5.21 -25.55
CA GLU A 118 -7.54 6.40 -25.98
C GLU A 118 -8.47 7.58 -26.27
N ALA A 119 -9.56 7.37 -27.00
CA ALA A 119 -10.53 8.43 -27.32
C ALA A 119 -11.21 9.04 -26.07
N HIS A 120 -11.28 8.27 -24.98
CA HIS A 120 -11.84 8.72 -23.70
C HIS A 120 -10.78 9.09 -22.66
N ASN A 121 -9.48 9.05 -23.00
CA ASN A 121 -8.37 9.23 -22.06
C ASN A 121 -8.47 8.34 -20.80
N VAL A 122 -8.86 7.07 -20.99
CA VAL A 122 -9.03 6.11 -19.90
C VAL A 122 -7.84 5.15 -19.84
N ALA A 123 -7.19 5.08 -18.68
CA ALA A 123 -6.25 4.02 -18.33
C ALA A 123 -6.89 3.17 -17.22
N TRP A 124 -7.04 1.87 -17.48
CA TRP A 124 -7.61 0.95 -16.50
C TRP A 124 -6.55 0.52 -15.48
N SER A 125 -6.94 0.44 -14.22
CA SER A 125 -6.23 -0.31 -13.19
C SER A 125 -7.01 -1.60 -12.89
N THR A 126 -6.34 -2.66 -12.47
CA THR A 126 -7.00 -3.92 -12.11
C THR A 126 -7.69 -3.87 -10.75
N GLY A 127 -7.31 -2.94 -9.86
CA GLY A 127 -7.91 -2.78 -8.53
C GLY A 127 -7.81 -4.07 -7.69
N ALA A 128 -6.59 -4.54 -7.42
CA ALA A 128 -6.36 -5.78 -6.69
C ALA A 128 -6.77 -5.68 -5.21
N THR A 129 -7.47 -6.71 -4.74
CA THR A 129 -7.93 -6.84 -3.35
C THR A 129 -7.44 -8.16 -2.78
N PRO A 130 -6.60 -8.14 -1.72
CA PRO A 130 -6.28 -9.35 -0.97
C PRO A 130 -7.56 -9.97 -0.40
N TYR A 131 -7.66 -11.30 -0.43
CA TYR A 131 -8.82 -12.01 0.10
C TYR A 131 -8.40 -13.26 0.85
N LYS A 132 -9.31 -13.79 1.67
CA LYS A 132 -9.23 -15.17 2.20
C LYS A 132 -10.57 -15.87 2.06
N VAL A 133 -10.54 -17.20 2.00
CA VAL A 133 -11.74 -18.03 1.91
C VAL A 133 -12.29 -18.28 3.31
N ALA A 134 -13.54 -17.86 3.55
CA ALA A 134 -14.25 -18.06 4.82
C ALA A 134 -14.93 -19.43 4.91
N GLY A 135 -15.40 -19.93 3.76
CA GLY A 135 -16.06 -21.22 3.63
C GLY A 135 -15.85 -21.78 2.23
N GLU A 136 -15.43 -23.04 2.15
CA GLU A 136 -15.20 -23.72 0.87
C GLU A 136 -16.52 -23.92 0.09
N PHE A 137 -17.63 -24.10 0.80
CA PHE A 137 -18.95 -24.23 0.19
C PHE A 137 -19.49 -22.84 -0.18
N GLY A 138 -19.66 -22.58 -1.48
CA GLY A 138 -20.09 -21.28 -2.00
C GLY A 138 -18.95 -20.33 -2.37
N TYR A 139 -17.72 -20.65 -1.95
CA TYR A 139 -16.53 -19.82 -2.16
C TYR A 139 -16.70 -18.41 -1.59
N ASP A 140 -17.14 -18.34 -0.33
CA ASP A 140 -17.36 -17.08 0.36
C ASP A 140 -16.01 -16.41 0.67
N LEU A 141 -15.81 -15.23 0.10
CA LEU A 141 -14.58 -14.46 0.24
C LEU A 141 -14.73 -13.38 1.30
N ILE A 142 -13.69 -13.22 2.11
CA ILE A 142 -13.50 -12.07 2.97
C ILE A 142 -12.42 -11.21 2.34
N ASP A 143 -12.84 -10.03 1.87
CA ASP A 143 -11.94 -9.03 1.31
C ASP A 143 -11.03 -8.44 2.39
N GLY A 144 -9.95 -7.82 1.94
CA GLY A 144 -9.00 -7.17 2.82
C GLY A 144 -8.25 -6.04 2.15
N SER A 145 -7.34 -5.46 2.90
CA SER A 145 -6.37 -4.49 2.41
C SER A 145 -5.02 -4.75 3.05
N SER A 146 -3.95 -4.44 2.34
CA SER A 146 -2.60 -4.67 2.84
C SER A 146 -1.82 -3.38 3.03
N THR A 147 -0.78 -3.47 3.87
CA THR A 147 0.23 -2.44 4.04
C THR A 147 1.60 -3.07 4.29
N SER A 148 2.65 -2.44 3.79
CA SER A 148 4.03 -2.90 4.00
C SER A 148 4.58 -2.53 5.38
N VAL A 149 5.42 -3.43 5.91
CA VAL A 149 6.22 -3.29 7.14
C VAL A 149 7.55 -4.04 6.98
N PHE A 150 8.53 -3.79 7.85
CA PHE A 150 9.69 -4.67 7.96
C PHE A 150 9.51 -5.65 9.10
N TYR A 151 9.82 -6.92 8.83
CA TYR A 151 10.00 -7.95 9.83
C TYR A 151 11.49 -8.07 10.15
N HIS A 152 11.83 -7.91 11.43
CA HIS A 152 13.21 -8.03 11.88
C HIS A 152 13.56 -9.50 12.11
N SER A 153 14.51 -10.02 11.34
CA SER A 153 15.00 -11.39 11.48
C SER A 153 16.51 -11.45 11.24
N GLU A 154 17.26 -12.04 12.18
CA GLU A 154 18.71 -12.27 12.07
C GLU A 154 19.51 -11.01 11.66
N GLY A 155 19.16 -9.83 12.20
CA GLY A 155 19.83 -8.57 11.87
C GLY A 155 19.50 -7.99 10.48
N LYS A 156 18.53 -8.58 9.78
CA LYS A 156 18.01 -8.12 8.49
C LYS A 156 16.58 -7.61 8.65
N MET A 157 16.21 -6.68 7.77
CA MET A 157 14.87 -6.13 7.67
C MET A 157 14.20 -6.72 6.44
N ILE A 158 13.34 -7.71 6.66
CA ILE A 158 12.62 -8.38 5.57
C ILE A 158 11.36 -7.56 5.28
N LEU A 159 11.25 -7.05 4.05
CA LEU A 159 10.06 -6.34 3.61
C LEU A 159 8.92 -7.35 3.46
N THR A 160 7.81 -7.10 4.15
CA THR A 160 6.63 -7.95 4.15
C THR A 160 5.36 -7.11 4.23
N SER A 161 4.20 -7.74 4.07
CA SER A 161 2.89 -7.09 4.19
C SER A 161 2.11 -7.64 5.38
N ILE A 162 1.35 -6.74 6.02
CA ILE A 162 0.23 -7.11 6.89
C ILE A 162 -1.03 -6.96 6.05
N VAL A 163 -1.78 -8.05 5.90
CA VAL A 163 -3.11 -8.05 5.28
C VAL A 163 -4.15 -7.98 6.38
N ILE A 164 -5.10 -7.06 6.24
CA ILE A 164 -6.18 -6.81 7.20
C ILE A 164 -7.48 -7.20 6.52
N TYR A 165 -8.24 -8.10 7.12
CA TYR A 165 -9.47 -8.64 6.54
C TYR A 165 -10.73 -8.00 7.15
N GLU A 166 -11.87 -8.07 6.45
CA GLU A 166 -13.15 -7.51 6.93
C GLU A 166 -13.62 -8.11 8.27
N ASP A 167 -13.18 -9.32 8.60
CA ASP A 167 -13.47 -9.96 9.89
C ASP A 167 -12.59 -9.49 11.06
N GLY A 168 -11.72 -8.49 10.82
CA GLY A 168 -10.86 -7.89 11.83
C GLY A 168 -9.58 -8.67 12.13
N THR A 169 -9.27 -9.70 11.34
CA THR A 169 -8.02 -10.45 11.48
C THR A 169 -6.86 -9.82 10.70
N PHE A 170 -5.65 -9.96 11.22
CA PHE A 170 -4.41 -9.42 10.64
C PHE A 170 -3.48 -10.57 10.26
N PHE A 171 -3.25 -10.79 8.97
CA PHE A 171 -2.36 -11.83 8.47
C PHE A 171 -1.00 -11.24 8.11
N LEU A 172 0.06 -11.81 8.68
CA LEU A 172 1.44 -11.42 8.38
C LEU A 172 2.02 -12.38 7.33
N GLU A 173 2.37 -11.86 6.16
CA GLU A 173 2.83 -12.68 5.03
C GLU A 173 4.14 -13.44 5.33
N GLU A 174 5.08 -12.80 6.03
CA GLU A 174 6.40 -13.37 6.33
C GLU A 174 6.31 -14.67 7.15
N THR A 175 5.51 -14.64 8.22
CA THR A 175 5.36 -15.78 9.14
C THR A 175 4.19 -16.68 8.78
N LYS A 176 3.32 -16.24 7.87
CA LYS A 176 2.06 -16.91 7.48
C LYS A 176 1.14 -17.16 8.68
N THR A 177 1.10 -16.22 9.62
CA THR A 177 0.30 -16.31 10.84
C THR A 177 -0.75 -15.21 10.91
N THR A 178 -1.86 -15.52 11.58
CA THR A 178 -2.93 -14.57 11.85
C THR A 178 -2.78 -14.01 13.26
N HIS A 179 -3.03 -12.72 13.42
CA HIS A 179 -2.87 -11.95 14.64
C HIS A 179 -4.08 -11.04 14.86
N SER A 180 -4.22 -10.59 16.10
CA SER A 180 -5.08 -9.49 16.51
C SER A 180 -4.36 -8.12 16.40
N LEU A 181 -5.13 -7.03 16.43
CA LEU A 181 -4.57 -5.67 16.43
C LEU A 181 -3.61 -5.44 17.61
N ASP A 182 -3.96 -5.95 18.80
CA ASP A 182 -3.14 -5.81 20.03
C ASP A 182 -1.81 -6.55 19.90
N GLU A 183 -1.79 -7.69 19.20
CA GLU A 183 -0.54 -8.42 18.90
C GLU A 183 0.33 -7.66 17.90
N ILE A 184 -0.27 -7.07 16.86
CA ILE A 184 0.45 -6.20 15.92
C ILE A 184 1.05 -4.98 16.65
N GLU A 185 0.31 -4.37 17.59
CA GLU A 185 0.82 -3.28 18.42
C GLU A 185 2.03 -3.72 19.26
N LYS A 186 1.94 -4.89 19.90
CA LYS A 186 3.04 -5.47 20.68
C LYS A 186 4.25 -5.76 19.79
N MET A 187 4.06 -6.28 18.59
CA MET A 187 5.15 -6.57 17.64
C MET A 187 5.85 -5.30 17.17
N LEU A 188 5.11 -4.22 16.92
CA LEU A 188 5.68 -2.91 16.58
C LEU A 188 6.42 -2.28 17.76
N SER A 189 5.88 -2.43 18.97
CA SER A 189 6.45 -1.87 20.20
C SER A 189 7.71 -2.62 20.66
N SER A 190 7.77 -3.94 20.42
CA SER A 190 8.92 -4.78 20.75
C SER A 190 10.02 -4.77 19.69
N GLY A 191 9.77 -4.20 18.51
CA GLY A 191 10.71 -4.12 17.40
C GLY A 191 10.81 -5.41 16.57
N VAL A 192 9.86 -6.35 16.72
CA VAL A 192 9.70 -7.49 15.80
C VAL A 192 9.23 -6.99 14.42
N LEU A 193 8.28 -6.05 14.44
CA LEU A 193 7.89 -5.27 13.28
C LEU A 193 8.44 -3.85 13.42
N VAL A 194 8.96 -3.29 12.34
CA VAL A 194 9.46 -1.92 12.32
C VAL A 194 9.09 -1.22 11.03
N SER A 195 8.91 0.09 11.10
CA SER A 195 8.75 0.94 9.90
C SER A 195 9.82 2.03 9.79
N LYS A 196 10.62 2.19 10.85
CA LYS A 196 11.77 3.08 10.89
C LYS A 196 12.97 2.34 11.46
N VAL A 197 14.08 2.37 10.73
CA VAL A 197 15.34 1.76 11.10
C VAL A 197 16.44 2.83 11.10
N SER A 198 17.22 2.88 12.17
CA SER A 198 18.29 3.87 12.32
C SER A 198 19.59 3.39 11.68
N GLY A 199 20.30 4.30 11.02
CA GLY A 199 21.60 4.00 10.40
C GLY A 199 21.48 3.19 9.11
N GLU A 200 22.59 2.55 8.74
CA GLU A 200 22.65 1.63 7.62
C GLU A 200 22.18 0.23 8.04
N PHE A 201 21.36 -0.41 7.21
CA PHE A 201 20.83 -1.75 7.49
C PHE A 201 20.66 -2.57 6.21
N THR A 202 20.59 -3.88 6.37
CA THR A 202 20.29 -4.81 5.26
C THR A 202 18.78 -4.96 5.10
N MET A 203 18.26 -4.47 3.96
CA MET A 203 16.89 -4.71 3.52
C MET A 203 16.83 -5.96 2.64
N VAL A 204 15.86 -6.84 2.89
CA VAL A 204 15.58 -8.00 2.04
C VAL A 204 14.20 -7.82 1.42
N ILE A 205 14.15 -7.81 0.10
CA ILE A 205 12.90 -7.87 -0.68
C ILE A 205 12.77 -9.33 -1.16
N PRO A 206 11.86 -10.13 -0.58
CA PRO A 206 11.73 -11.55 -0.90
C PRO A 206 11.65 -11.81 -2.40
N ASN A 207 12.39 -12.83 -2.87
CA ASN A 207 12.46 -13.24 -4.28
C ASN A 207 12.87 -12.15 -5.28
N PHE A 208 13.49 -11.05 -4.82
CA PHE A 208 13.79 -9.92 -5.68
C PHE A 208 15.17 -9.32 -5.43
N ALA A 209 15.49 -8.93 -4.20
CA ALA A 209 16.77 -8.28 -3.91
C ALA A 209 17.19 -8.36 -2.43
N THR A 210 18.50 -8.24 -2.21
CA THR A 210 19.07 -7.88 -0.90
C THR A 210 19.86 -6.59 -1.06
N LEU A 211 19.55 -5.57 -0.26
CA LEU A 211 20.08 -4.22 -0.38
C LEU A 211 20.75 -3.80 0.93
N SER A 212 21.87 -3.08 0.85
CA SER A 212 22.36 -2.26 1.96
C SER A 212 21.86 -0.84 1.78
N VAL A 213 21.14 -0.32 2.76
CA VAL A 213 20.41 0.95 2.64
C VAL A 213 20.52 1.80 3.90
N SER A 214 20.30 3.10 3.75
CA SER A 214 19.96 3.99 4.86
C SER A 214 18.66 4.74 4.54
N GLY A 215 17.79 4.90 5.54
CA GLY A 215 16.55 5.63 5.32
C GLY A 215 16.76 7.14 5.36
N ASP A 216 16.37 7.82 4.28
CA ASP A 216 16.38 9.29 4.16
C ASP A 216 15.12 9.88 4.81
N TYR A 217 13.96 9.39 4.40
CA TYR A 217 12.67 9.64 5.03
C TYR A 217 12.01 8.32 5.43
N GLN A 218 11.48 8.23 6.65
CA GLN A 218 10.87 7.01 7.17
C GLN A 218 9.68 7.31 8.08
N THR A 219 8.67 6.46 7.99
CA THR A 219 7.48 6.51 8.86
C THR A 219 7.80 5.87 10.21
N SER A 220 7.53 6.56 11.32
CA SER A 220 7.74 5.98 12.65
C SER A 220 6.78 4.81 12.91
N SER A 221 7.19 3.82 13.71
CA SER A 221 6.34 2.67 14.05
C SER A 221 5.02 3.08 14.70
N TYR A 222 5.03 4.19 15.46
CA TYR A 222 3.83 4.78 16.04
C TYR A 222 2.86 5.35 14.99
N SER A 223 3.38 6.10 14.01
CA SER A 223 2.57 6.61 12.90
C SER A 223 2.05 5.46 12.04
N LYS A 224 2.89 4.45 11.82
CA LYS A 224 2.53 3.25 11.07
C LYS A 224 1.41 2.46 11.74
N PHE A 225 1.44 2.35 13.07
CA PHE A 225 0.36 1.71 13.81
C PHE A 225 -0.98 2.45 13.64
N LYS A 226 -0.98 3.79 13.62
CA LYS A 226 -2.20 4.57 13.34
C LYS A 226 -2.73 4.31 11.94
N GLU A 227 -1.85 4.23 10.94
CA GLU A 227 -2.23 3.87 9.57
C GLU A 227 -2.85 2.47 9.50
N ILE A 228 -2.27 1.48 10.21
CA ILE A 228 -2.84 0.13 10.33
C ILE A 228 -4.22 0.16 10.98
N LYS A 229 -4.41 0.95 12.06
CA LYS A 229 -5.72 1.10 12.72
C LYS A 229 -6.77 1.73 11.81
N ASP A 230 -6.40 2.76 11.06
CA ASP A 230 -7.32 3.38 10.10
C ASP A 230 -7.66 2.46 8.94
N LEU A 231 -6.68 1.71 8.45
CA LEU A 231 -6.91 0.71 7.41
C LEU A 231 -7.85 -0.39 7.91
N ALA A 232 -7.67 -0.86 9.15
CA ALA A 232 -8.58 -1.81 9.79
C ALA A 232 -9.99 -1.24 9.96
N ALA A 233 -10.13 0.02 10.39
CA ALA A 233 -11.43 0.67 10.50
C ALA A 233 -12.13 0.73 9.14
N LYS A 234 -11.41 1.14 8.08
CA LYS A 234 -11.94 1.22 6.72
C LYS A 234 -12.40 -0.15 6.21
N VAL A 235 -11.58 -1.18 6.37
CA VAL A 235 -11.88 -2.55 5.90
C VAL A 235 -13.06 -3.16 6.67
N THR A 236 -13.11 -2.96 7.99
CA THR A 236 -14.22 -3.42 8.85
C THR A 236 -15.46 -2.52 8.79
N LYS A 237 -15.49 -1.51 7.90
CA LYS A 237 -16.60 -0.54 7.72
C LYS A 237 -16.96 0.22 9.01
N SER A 238 -15.97 0.43 9.87
CA SER A 238 -16.04 1.26 11.07
C SER A 238 -15.52 2.68 10.79
N LYS A 239 -15.84 3.64 11.66
CA LYS A 239 -15.37 5.02 11.50
C LYS A 239 -13.84 5.10 11.58
N THR A 240 -13.24 5.74 10.59
CA THR A 240 -11.80 6.06 10.52
C THR A 240 -11.44 7.23 11.44
N SER A 241 -10.16 7.41 11.75
CA SER A 241 -9.70 8.56 12.54
C SER A 241 -10.07 9.91 11.90
N LEU A 242 -10.05 10.00 10.56
CA LEU A 242 -10.45 11.20 9.81
C LEU A 242 -11.93 11.54 10.03
N GLU A 243 -12.82 10.54 9.98
CA GLU A 243 -14.25 10.72 10.23
C GLU A 243 -14.51 11.12 11.68
N ILE A 244 -13.89 10.44 12.64
CA ILE A 244 -13.99 10.76 14.07
C ILE A 244 -13.48 12.18 14.35
N CYS A 245 -12.38 12.59 13.71
CA CYS A 245 -11.81 13.92 13.87
C CYS A 245 -12.73 15.00 13.30
N ARG A 246 -13.29 14.79 12.10
CA ARG A 246 -14.27 15.71 11.49
C ARG A 246 -15.53 15.84 12.34
N GLU A 247 -16.07 14.73 12.87
CA GLU A 247 -17.21 14.75 13.79
C GLU A 247 -16.88 15.53 15.08
N SER A 248 -15.70 15.32 15.65
CA SER A 248 -15.24 16.05 16.83
C SER A 248 -15.08 17.54 16.55
N TYR A 249 -14.64 17.90 15.34
CA TYR A 249 -14.52 19.28 14.90
C TYR A 249 -15.89 19.96 14.77
N TYR A 250 -16.85 19.31 14.10
CA TYR A 250 -18.22 19.80 14.04
C TYR A 250 -18.84 19.95 15.44
N HIS A 251 -18.63 18.98 16.33
CA HIS A 251 -19.12 19.06 17.69
C HIS A 251 -18.51 20.24 18.46
N TYR A 252 -17.22 20.54 18.28
CA TYR A 252 -16.60 21.73 18.84
C TYR A 252 -17.22 23.03 18.28
N LEU A 253 -17.48 23.10 16.97
CA LEU A 253 -18.09 24.28 16.36
C LEU A 253 -19.50 24.56 16.88
N VAL A 254 -20.29 23.51 17.13
CA VAL A 254 -21.66 23.65 17.67
C VAL A 254 -21.65 23.93 19.18
N HIS A 255 -20.72 23.32 19.91
CA HIS A 255 -20.62 23.41 21.37
C HIS A 255 -19.18 23.74 21.81
N PRO A 256 -18.71 24.98 21.63
CA PRO A 256 -17.34 25.36 21.95
C PRO A 256 -17.12 25.35 23.46
N SER A 257 -16.24 24.47 23.94
CA SER A 257 -15.85 24.34 25.34
C SER A 257 -14.46 23.70 25.45
N GLU A 258 -13.85 23.78 26.64
CA GLU A 258 -12.58 23.10 26.90
C GLU A 258 -12.70 21.56 26.75
N ILE A 259 -13.85 20.99 27.10
CA ILE A 259 -14.12 19.55 27.00
C ILE A 259 -14.17 19.11 25.53
N THR A 260 -14.88 19.87 24.70
CA THR A 260 -15.01 19.58 23.26
C THR A 260 -13.72 19.86 22.52
N ARG A 261 -12.94 20.87 22.94
CA ARG A 261 -11.59 21.13 22.42
C ARG A 261 -10.63 19.98 22.73
N GLU A 262 -10.64 19.48 23.96
CA GLU A 262 -9.79 18.36 24.36
C GLU A 262 -10.18 17.06 23.64
N SER A 263 -11.47 16.83 23.42
CA SER A 263 -11.94 15.70 22.59
C SER A 263 -11.45 15.83 21.13
N LEU A 264 -11.55 17.03 20.56
CA LEU A 264 -11.01 17.32 19.23
C LEU A 264 -9.48 17.11 19.18
N ARG A 265 -8.74 17.55 20.19
CA ARG A 265 -7.29 17.34 20.28
C ARG A 265 -6.95 15.85 20.24
N LYS A 266 -7.61 15.03 21.04
CA LYS A 266 -7.40 13.57 21.06
C LYS A 266 -7.70 12.93 19.71
N ALA A 267 -8.81 13.33 19.08
CA ALA A 267 -9.20 12.82 17.77
C ALA A 267 -8.21 13.24 16.67
N TYR A 268 -7.77 14.50 16.67
CA TYR A 268 -6.77 15.04 15.76
C TYR A 268 -5.40 14.35 15.89
N GLU A 269 -4.95 14.16 17.14
CA GLU A 269 -3.69 13.48 17.40
C GLU A 269 -3.73 12.01 17.00
N ALA A 270 -4.90 11.35 17.04
CA ALA A 270 -5.09 9.98 16.58
C ALA A 270 -4.93 9.80 15.05
N VAL A 271 -5.18 10.86 14.27
CA VAL A 271 -4.98 10.83 12.80
C VAL A 271 -3.49 10.67 12.46
N PRO A 272 -3.11 9.76 11.55
CA PRO A 272 -1.74 9.66 11.04
C PRO A 272 -1.26 11.02 10.50
N GLU A 273 -0.04 11.43 10.85
CA GLU A 273 0.45 12.79 10.59
C GLU A 273 0.36 13.19 9.11
N HIS A 274 0.75 12.29 8.21
CA HIS A 274 0.71 12.51 6.77
C HIS A 274 -0.72 12.59 6.19
N GLN A 275 -1.74 12.16 6.94
CA GLN A 275 -3.15 12.22 6.53
C GLN A 275 -3.88 13.45 7.06
N ARG A 276 -3.31 14.18 8.03
CA ARG A 276 -3.96 15.36 8.62
C ARG A 276 -4.26 16.45 7.60
N ILE A 277 -3.46 16.53 6.54
CA ILE A 277 -3.69 17.45 5.41
C ILE A 277 -5.06 17.28 4.75
N TYR A 278 -5.69 16.11 4.88
CA TYR A 278 -7.00 15.80 4.31
C TYR A 278 -8.18 16.15 5.25
N LEU A 279 -7.93 16.72 6.44
CA LEU A 279 -8.98 17.05 7.41
C LEU A 279 -9.85 18.24 6.99
N GLY A 280 -9.29 19.20 6.26
CA GLY A 280 -10.02 20.33 5.68
C GLY A 280 -10.03 20.32 4.16
N ASP A 281 -10.31 21.47 3.57
CA ASP A 281 -10.27 21.67 2.12
C ASP A 281 -8.82 21.83 1.60
N MET A 282 -8.69 21.98 0.28
CA MET A 282 -7.38 22.04 -0.40
C MET A 282 -6.51 23.20 0.09
N ASP A 283 -7.14 24.31 0.52
CA ASP A 283 -6.46 25.54 0.91
C ASP A 283 -6.15 25.56 2.41
N ALA A 284 -7.14 25.24 3.25
CA ALA A 284 -7.05 25.31 4.69
C ALA A 284 -6.40 24.08 5.31
N ARG A 285 -6.48 22.89 4.69
CA ARG A 285 -5.93 21.63 5.22
C ARG A 285 -6.30 21.43 6.70
N ASP A 286 -5.32 21.29 7.60
CA ASP A 286 -5.52 21.16 9.05
C ASP A 286 -5.32 22.46 9.84
N THR A 287 -5.18 23.60 9.18
CA THR A 287 -4.83 24.88 9.85
C THR A 287 -5.84 25.28 10.92
N ASP A 288 -7.15 25.17 10.62
CA ASP A 288 -8.20 25.54 11.58
C ASP A 288 -8.26 24.57 12.77
N TYR A 289 -7.97 23.29 12.54
CA TYR A 289 -7.84 22.29 13.60
C TYR A 289 -6.70 22.68 14.55
N ARG A 290 -5.52 22.98 14.00
CA ARG A 290 -4.35 23.41 14.77
C ARG A 290 -4.59 24.70 15.53
N ARG A 291 -5.27 25.68 14.91
CA ARG A 291 -5.68 26.93 15.55
C ARG A 291 -6.54 26.66 16.78
N ILE A 292 -7.62 25.89 16.62
CA ILE A 292 -8.54 25.57 17.72
C ILE A 292 -7.82 24.84 18.86
N ILE A 293 -6.97 23.87 18.52
CA ILE A 293 -6.35 22.97 19.51
C ILE A 293 -5.18 23.64 20.24
N TYR A 294 -4.27 24.28 19.50
CA TYR A 294 -2.98 24.74 20.02
C TYR A 294 -2.89 26.26 20.17
N ASN A 295 -3.66 27.02 19.38
CA ASN A 295 -3.69 28.49 19.41
C ASN A 295 -5.11 29.05 19.63
N PRO A 296 -5.82 28.67 20.70
CA PRO A 296 -7.24 28.99 20.87
C PRO A 296 -7.55 30.49 20.94
N ASN A 297 -6.53 31.32 21.23
CA ASN A 297 -6.65 32.77 21.29
C ASN A 297 -6.58 33.45 19.92
N GLU A 298 -6.10 32.75 18.88
CA GLU A 298 -6.08 33.24 17.50
C GLU A 298 -7.48 33.09 16.89
N LYS A 299 -8.12 34.23 16.58
CA LYS A 299 -9.42 34.24 15.90
C LYS A 299 -9.23 33.95 14.42
N ARG A 300 -10.19 33.23 13.85
CA ARG A 300 -10.26 33.02 12.39
C ARG A 300 -10.46 34.37 11.72
N GLU A 301 -9.57 34.76 10.81
CA GLU A 301 -9.86 35.83 9.87
C GLU A 301 -10.96 35.34 8.93
N VAL A 302 -12.04 36.11 8.82
CA VAL A 302 -13.24 35.79 8.05
C VAL A 302 -13.32 36.71 6.84
#